data_AF-A0A2A5M7P1-F1
#
_entry.id   AF-A0A2A5M7P1-F1
#
_cell.length_a   1.000
_cell.length_b   1.000
_cell.length_c   1.000
_cell.angle_alpha   90.00
_cell.angle_beta   90.00
_cell.angle_gamma   90.00
#
_symmetry.space_group_name_H-M   'P 1'
#
loop_
_entity.id
_entity.type
_entity.pdbx_description
1 polymer ?
#
loop_
_entity_poly.entity_id
_entity_poly.type
_entity_poly.pdbx_seq_one_letter_code
_entity_poly.pdbx_strand_id
1 'polypeptide(L)'
;MLIIGHKLLKNLDFSFIESVEEVKDNKVYCIVYDEKLISYLSQNDFEFAILVQNKDEIFLANALGAKFLLCNDKKLAKFASKVAEFYVFDSRVLMIV
;
A
#
# COMPACT_ATOMS: atom_id res chain seq x y z
N MET A 1 -2.88 1.21 15.36
CA MET A 1 -1.51 1.75 15.37
C MET A 1 -0.54 0.66 14.89
N LEU A 2 0.32 0.97 13.93
CA LEU A 2 1.32 0.05 13.37
C LEU A 2 2.68 0.74 13.39
N ILE A 3 3.73 0.04 13.78
CA ILE A 3 5.11 0.54 13.78
C ILE A 3 5.94 -0.43 12.94
N ILE A 4 6.66 0.10 11.94
CA ILE A 4 7.48 -0.67 10.99
C ILE A 4 8.90 -0.10 11.03
N GLY A 5 9.92 -0.95 10.90
CA GLY A 5 11.32 -0.52 10.78
C GLY A 5 12.04 -0.36 12.12
N HIS A 6 11.42 -0.76 13.23
CA HIS A 6 12.08 -0.75 14.55
C HIS A 6 12.71 -2.11 14.85
N LYS A 7 13.97 -2.12 15.32
CA LYS A 7 14.76 -3.35 15.58
C LYS A 7 14.12 -4.37 16.55
N LEU A 8 13.21 -3.93 17.41
CA LEU A 8 12.52 -4.78 18.39
C LEU A 8 11.21 -5.39 17.87
N LEU A 9 10.76 -5.02 16.68
CA LEU A 9 9.50 -5.48 16.10
C LEU A 9 9.76 -6.41 14.91
N LYS A 10 8.91 -7.41 14.72
CA LYS A 10 8.93 -8.22 13.50
C LYS A 10 8.52 -7.33 12.33
N ASN A 11 9.44 -7.13 11.40
CA ASN A 11 9.19 -6.30 10.24
C ASN A 11 8.46 -7.09 9.16
N LEU A 12 7.60 -6.39 8.43
CA LEU A 12 7.11 -6.82 7.13
C LEU A 12 8.18 -6.49 6.09
N ASP A 13 8.38 -7.39 5.14
CA ASP A 13 9.29 -7.16 4.02
C ASP A 13 8.52 -6.54 2.85
N PHE A 14 8.92 -5.32 2.50
CA PHE A 14 8.38 -4.57 1.38
C PHE A 14 9.33 -4.67 0.19
N SER A 15 8.78 -4.90 -1.01
CA SER A 15 9.55 -4.92 -2.26
C SER A 15 8.88 -4.03 -3.28
N PHE A 16 9.54 -2.96 -3.71
CA PHE A 16 9.05 -2.16 -4.81
C PHE A 16 9.29 -2.89 -6.13
N ILE A 17 8.26 -2.98 -6.97
CA ILE A 17 8.32 -3.65 -8.28
C ILE A 17 7.67 -2.78 -9.35
N GLU A 18 8.14 -2.91 -10.58
CA GLU A 18 7.57 -2.22 -11.75
C GLU A 18 6.96 -3.19 -12.77
N SER A 19 7.15 -4.50 -12.55
CA SER A 19 6.75 -5.55 -13.47
C SER A 19 6.39 -6.87 -12.75
N VAL A 20 5.61 -7.74 -13.41
CA VAL A 20 5.16 -9.02 -12.82
C VAL A 20 6.31 -10.01 -12.68
N GLU A 21 7.37 -9.86 -13.48
CA GLU A 21 8.56 -10.71 -13.48
C GLU A 21 9.41 -10.55 -12.20
N GLU A 22 9.20 -9.47 -11.45
CA GLU A 22 9.89 -9.18 -10.19
C GLU A 22 9.21 -9.81 -8.96
N VAL A 23 8.01 -10.37 -9.13
CA VAL A 23 7.22 -11.03 -8.08
C VAL A 23 7.94 -12.30 -7.62
N LYS A 24 8.24 -12.37 -6.31
CA LYS A 24 8.95 -13.46 -5.63
C LYS A 24 8.32 -13.74 -4.27
N ASP A 25 8.24 -15.00 -3.86
CA ASP A 25 7.46 -15.41 -2.69
C ASP A 25 7.68 -14.59 -1.40
N ASN A 26 6.57 -14.38 -0.69
CA ASN A 26 6.48 -13.98 0.72
C ASN A 26 6.88 -12.52 1.08
N LYS A 27 6.40 -11.54 0.31
CA LYS A 27 6.60 -10.10 0.54
C LYS A 27 5.32 -9.30 0.32
N VAL A 28 5.31 -8.05 0.80
CA VAL A 28 4.33 -7.04 0.40
C VAL A 28 4.90 -6.29 -0.81
N TYR A 29 4.25 -6.37 -1.96
CA TYR A 29 4.69 -5.68 -3.17
C TYR A 29 4.22 -4.24 -3.19
N CYS A 30 5.17 -3.31 -3.27
CA CYS A 30 4.88 -1.89 -3.40
C CYS A 30 4.88 -1.53 -4.89
N ILE A 31 3.82 -0.88 -5.34
CA ILE A 31 3.67 -0.46 -6.73
C ILE A 31 3.14 0.97 -6.79
N VAL A 32 3.40 1.68 -7.90
CA VAL A 32 2.55 2.82 -8.29
C VAL A 32 1.21 2.26 -8.77
N TYR A 33 0.15 3.06 -8.72
CA TYR A 33 -1.14 2.67 -9.26
C TYR A 33 -1.02 2.25 -10.72
N ASP A 34 -1.16 0.94 -10.96
CA ASP A 34 -1.14 0.31 -12.29
C ASP A 34 -2.17 -0.81 -12.29
N GLU A 35 -3.20 -0.68 -13.12
CA GLU A 35 -4.33 -1.62 -13.13
C GLU A 35 -3.93 -3.05 -13.50
N LYS A 36 -2.88 -3.23 -14.33
CA LYS A 36 -2.41 -4.56 -14.74
C LYS A 36 -1.68 -5.24 -13.58
N LEU A 37 -0.78 -4.52 -12.90
CA LEU A 37 -0.09 -5.05 -11.73
C LEU A 37 -1.06 -5.33 -10.58
N ILE A 38 -2.01 -4.42 -10.32
CA ILE A 38 -3.02 -4.61 -9.28
C ILE A 38 -3.85 -5.87 -9.58
N SER A 39 -4.33 -6.01 -10.82
CA SER A 39 -5.11 -7.17 -11.24
C SER A 39 -4.32 -8.47 -11.07
N TYR A 40 -3.06 -8.49 -11.53
CA TYR A 40 -2.20 -9.66 -11.39
C TYR A 40 -1.95 -10.04 -9.92
N LEU A 41 -1.59 -9.07 -9.07
CA LEU A 41 -1.32 -9.30 -7.65
C LEU A 41 -2.56 -9.78 -6.91
N SER A 42 -3.71 -9.16 -7.19
CA SER A 42 -5.01 -9.53 -6.61
C SER A 42 -5.45 -10.94 -7.00
N GLN A 43 -5.33 -11.30 -8.28
CA GLN A 43 -5.74 -12.63 -8.78
C GLN A 43 -4.88 -13.79 -8.24
N ASN A 44 -3.65 -13.50 -7.81
CA ASN A 44 -2.73 -14.49 -7.26
C ASN A 44 -2.61 -14.41 -5.74
N ASP A 45 -3.54 -13.71 -5.06
CA ASP A 45 -3.58 -13.54 -3.60
C ASP A 45 -2.28 -12.98 -2.99
N PHE A 46 -1.54 -12.18 -3.75
CA PHE A 46 -0.35 -11.50 -3.25
C PHE A 46 -0.73 -10.28 -2.42
N GLU A 47 -0.01 -10.06 -1.32
CA GLU A 47 -0.17 -8.83 -0.56
C GLU A 47 0.53 -7.66 -1.28
N PHE A 48 -0.18 -6.56 -1.46
CA PHE A 48 0.38 -5.39 -2.13
C PHE A 48 0.04 -4.08 -1.43
N ALA A 49 0.83 -3.06 -1.76
CA ALA A 49 0.74 -1.71 -1.26
C ALA A 49 0.83 -0.74 -2.44
N ILE A 50 -0.02 0.29 -2.45
CA ILE A 50 -0.04 1.28 -3.53
C ILE A 50 0.57 2.59 -3.04
N LEU A 51 1.57 3.09 -3.78
CA LEU A 51 2.08 4.45 -3.65
C LEU A 51 1.09 5.41 -4.29
N VAL A 52 0.25 6.02 -3.45
CA VAL A 52 -0.81 6.94 -3.88
C VAL A 52 -0.21 8.31 -4.23
N GLN A 53 -0.61 8.85 -5.38
CA GLN A 53 -0.13 10.12 -5.91
C GLN A 53 -1.20 11.23 -5.82
N ASN A 54 -2.47 10.85 -5.69
CA ASN A 54 -3.60 11.76 -5.60
C ASN A 54 -4.71 11.20 -4.67
N LYS A 55 -5.77 11.99 -4.49
CA LYS A 55 -6.86 11.61 -3.58
C LYS A 55 -7.74 10.48 -4.11
N ASP A 56 -7.89 10.36 -5.42
CA ASP A 56 -8.75 9.33 -6.01
C ASP A 56 -8.12 7.95 -5.83
N GLU A 57 -6.80 7.86 -6.02
CA GLU A 57 -6.02 6.65 -5.77
C GLU A 57 -6.12 6.16 -4.31
N ILE A 58 -6.36 7.03 -3.32
CA ILE A 58 -6.57 6.61 -1.93
C ILE A 58 -7.81 5.74 -1.79
N PHE A 59 -8.93 6.16 -2.40
CA PHE A 59 -10.19 5.43 -2.34
C PHE A 59 -10.13 4.17 -3.19
N LEU A 60 -9.57 4.29 -4.40
CA LEU A 60 -9.44 3.17 -5.34
C LEU A 60 -8.52 2.09 -4.77
N ALA A 61 -7.35 2.45 -4.24
CA ALA A 61 -6.42 1.48 -3.67
C ALA A 61 -7.05 0.68 -2.51
N ASN A 62 -7.81 1.33 -1.64
CA ASN A 62 -8.55 0.63 -0.59
C ASN A 62 -9.61 -0.30 -1.17
N ALA A 63 -10.43 0.18 -2.11
CA ALA A 63 -11.48 -0.63 -2.74
C ALA A 63 -10.92 -1.82 -3.54
N LEU A 64 -9.71 -1.70 -4.08
CA LEU A 64 -8.99 -2.74 -4.82
C LEU A 64 -8.27 -3.74 -3.90
N GLY A 65 -8.35 -3.57 -2.58
CA GLY A 65 -7.78 -4.52 -1.61
C GLY A 65 -6.30 -4.30 -1.31
N ALA A 66 -5.73 -3.12 -1.59
CA ALA A 66 -4.37 -2.82 -1.18
C ALA A 66 -4.24 -2.95 0.34
N LYS A 67 -3.27 -3.71 0.82
CA LYS A 67 -3.05 -3.89 2.27
C LYS A 67 -2.53 -2.61 2.92
N PHE A 68 -1.76 -1.82 2.17
CA PHE A 68 -1.21 -0.54 2.62
C PHE A 68 -1.36 0.55 1.56
N LEU A 69 -1.63 1.78 2.04
CA LEU A 69 -1.54 3.01 1.25
C LEU A 69 -0.22 3.70 1.59
N LEU A 70 0.74 3.69 0.66
CA LEU A 70 2.02 4.35 0.84
C LEU A 70 1.89 5.82 0.42
N CYS A 71 2.29 6.72 1.30
CA CYS A 71 2.27 8.17 1.04
C CYS A 71 3.69 8.73 1.22
N ASN A 72 4.18 9.46 0.21
CA ASN A 72 5.41 10.24 0.31
C ASN A 72 5.15 11.76 0.45
N ASP A 73 3.91 12.21 0.23
CA ASP A 73 3.48 13.58 0.50
C ASP A 73 2.74 13.68 1.85
N LYS A 74 3.14 14.64 2.67
CA LYS A 74 2.57 14.84 4.02
C LYS A 74 1.12 15.31 3.99
N LYS A 75 0.71 16.10 2.99
CA LYS A 75 -0.69 16.58 2.90
C LYS A 75 -1.60 15.41 2.51
N LEU A 76 -1.15 14.59 1.57
CA LEU A 76 -1.84 13.39 1.14
C LEU A 76 -1.94 12.35 2.26
N ALA A 77 -0.85 12.11 3.01
CA ALA A 77 -0.85 11.21 4.17
C ALA A 77 -1.86 11.63 5.26
N LYS A 78 -1.94 12.94 5.55
CA LYS A 78 -2.94 13.48 6.49
C LYS A 78 -4.37 13.29 6.00
N PHE A 79 -4.60 13.52 4.70
CA PHE A 79 -5.91 13.29 4.11
C PHE A 79 -6.28 11.81 4.14
N ALA A 80 -5.38 10.93 3.69
CA ALA A 80 -5.53 9.47 3.73
C ALA A 80 -5.87 8.96 5.13
N SER A 81 -5.14 9.42 6.15
CA SER A 81 -5.40 9.03 7.55
C SER A 81 -6.80 9.45 8.02
N LYS A 82 -7.23 10.67 7.68
CA LYS A 82 -8.56 11.17 8.05
C LYS A 82 -9.68 10.39 7.37
N VAL A 83 -9.55 10.10 6.08
CA VAL A 83 -10.59 9.36 5.34
C VAL A 83 -10.60 7.88 5.72
N ALA A 84 -9.43 7.29 6.01
CA ALA A 84 -9.34 5.92 6.49
C ALA A 84 -10.05 5.71 7.83
N GLU A 85 -9.96 6.67 8.74
CA GLU A 85 -10.70 6.66 10.00
C GLU A 85 -12.21 6.84 9.76
N PHE A 86 -12.60 7.84 8.95
CA PHE A 86 -14.02 8.18 8.74
C PHE A 86 -14.79 7.10 7.95
N TYR A 87 -14.16 6.52 6.93
CA TYR A 87 -14.78 5.50 6.06
C TYR A 87 -14.40 4.08 6.46
N VAL A 88 -13.67 3.89 7.56
CA VAL A 88 -13.28 2.58 8.10
C VAL A 88 -12.57 1.72 7.05
N PHE A 89 -11.46 2.24 6.53
CA PHE A 89 -10.65 1.54 5.54
C PHE A 89 -10.07 0.23 6.09
N ASP A 90 -10.04 -0.81 5.24
CA ASP A 90 -9.31 -2.05 5.51
C ASP A 90 -7.80 -1.84 5.33
N SER A 91 -7.41 -0.95 4.40
CA SER A 91 -6.02 -0.58 4.17
C SER A 91 -5.43 0.23 5.32
N ARG A 92 -4.13 0.01 5.60
CA ARG A 92 -3.38 0.82 6.56
C ARG A 92 -2.57 1.91 5.84
N VAL A 93 -2.66 3.15 6.32
CA VAL A 93 -1.88 4.27 5.78
C VAL A 93 -0.46 4.26 6.34
N LEU A 94 0.55 4.27 5.47
CA LEU A 94 1.98 4.36 5.81
C LEU A 94 2.59 5.61 5.17
N MET A 95 3.29 6.41 5.97
CA MET A 95 4.08 7.53 5.47
C MET A 95 5.54 7.10 5.34
N ILE A 96 6.12 7.33 4.16
CA ILE A 96 7.56 7.13 3.91
C ILE A 96 8.29 8.37 4.46
N VAL A 97 9.30 8.15 5.31
CA VAL A 97 10.06 9.21 6.04
C VAL A 97 11.55 9.15 5.74
#